data_AF-A0A1G9BYE8-F1
#
_entry.id   AF-A0A1G9BYE8-F1
#
_cell.length_a   1.000
_cell.length_b   1.000
_cell.length_c   1.000
_cell.angle_alpha   90.00
_cell.angle_beta   90.00
_cell.angle_gamma   90.00
#
_symmetry.space_group_name_H-M   'P 1'
#
loop_
_entity.id
_entity.type
_entity.pdbx_description
1 polymer ?
#
loop_
_entity_poly.entity_id
_entity_poly.type
_entity_poly.pdbx_seq_one_letter_code
_entity_poly.pdbx_strand_id
1 'polypeptide(L)'
;MGSIYYMTCGTCGYSFYPQFGFGGFSDRDVIKMTEEQFKEGKADPELQRIYDALKQCTNAEDKKTDQPDNNPKIEVLSALYYCSACNDYFNGNYVIIHGRRGTFTGKSIPCPVCGKRHAIQISEQDMNPVIDDSGMKRKSWLRCPRCNDYMIIKPEGIYD
;
A
#
# COMPACT_ATOMS: atom_id res chain seq x y z
N MET A 1 -6.10 11.01 0.56
CA MET A 1 -6.02 11.13 -0.91
C MET A 1 -5.35 9.92 -1.52
N GLY A 2 -6.18 8.98 -1.94
CA GLY A 2 -5.79 7.82 -2.74
C GLY A 2 -6.46 7.82 -4.11
N SER A 3 -5.94 7.01 -5.01
CA SER A 3 -6.41 6.85 -6.39
C SER A 3 -7.13 5.52 -6.56
N ILE A 4 -8.23 5.50 -7.31
CA ILE A 4 -8.92 4.29 -7.73
C ILE A 4 -8.82 4.20 -9.25
N TYR A 5 -8.43 3.02 -9.71
CA TYR A 5 -8.47 2.70 -11.13
C TYR A 5 -9.46 1.57 -11.36
N TYR A 6 -9.82 1.40 -12.62
CA TYR A 6 -10.53 0.25 -13.15
C TYR A 6 -9.66 -0.46 -14.16
N MET A 7 -9.35 -1.71 -13.87
CA MET A 7 -8.63 -2.62 -14.75
C MET A 7 -9.64 -3.58 -15.38
N THR A 8 -9.61 -3.72 -16.70
CA THR A 8 -10.44 -4.71 -17.40
C THR A 8 -9.69 -5.39 -18.54
N CYS A 9 -9.93 -6.68 -18.74
CA CYS A 9 -9.43 -7.45 -19.87
C CYS A 9 -10.45 -7.41 -21.01
N GLY A 10 -10.08 -6.81 -22.14
CA GLY A 10 -10.95 -6.77 -23.32
C GLY A 10 -11.26 -8.13 -23.95
N THR A 11 -10.48 -9.16 -23.62
CA THR A 11 -10.58 -10.49 -24.24
C THR A 11 -11.46 -11.45 -23.45
N CYS A 12 -11.32 -11.48 -22.12
CA CYS A 12 -12.11 -12.40 -21.27
C CYS A 12 -13.10 -11.69 -20.33
N GLY A 13 -13.11 -10.36 -20.30
CA GLY A 13 -14.00 -9.57 -19.43
C GLY A 13 -13.61 -9.52 -17.95
N TYR A 14 -12.51 -10.18 -17.54
CA TYR A 14 -11.99 -10.06 -16.16
C TYR A 14 -11.80 -8.59 -15.79
N SER A 15 -12.30 -8.18 -14.64
CA SER A 15 -12.14 -6.82 -14.14
C SER A 15 -11.73 -6.77 -12.69
N PHE A 16 -11.06 -5.68 -12.32
CA PHE A 16 -10.52 -5.46 -10.98
C PHE A 16 -10.40 -3.96 -10.71
N TYR A 17 -10.59 -3.54 -9.45
CA TYR A 17 -10.50 -2.14 -9.03
C TYR A 17 -9.30 -1.96 -8.09
N PRO A 18 -8.11 -1.66 -8.62
CA PRO A 18 -6.96 -1.44 -7.76
C PRO A 18 -7.05 -0.07 -7.07
N GLN A 19 -6.56 -0.04 -5.84
CA GLN A 19 -6.57 1.14 -4.98
C GLN A 19 -5.15 1.47 -4.55
N PHE A 20 -4.80 2.76 -4.66
CA PHE A 20 -3.50 3.30 -4.28
C PHE A 20 -3.67 4.45 -3.32
N GLY A 21 -2.66 4.71 -2.48
CA GLY A 21 -2.64 5.83 -1.55
C GLY A 21 -3.09 5.44 -0.15
N PHE A 22 -3.54 6.40 0.64
CA PHE A 22 -3.99 6.14 2.02
C PHE A 22 -5.15 5.12 2.03
N GLY A 23 -5.13 4.18 2.98
CA GLY A 23 -6.09 3.09 3.14
C GLY A 23 -7.58 3.38 2.86
N GLY A 24 -8.01 3.23 1.60
CA GLY A 24 -9.38 3.01 1.11
C GLY A 24 -10.58 3.36 2.03
N PHE A 25 -11.39 4.36 1.65
CA PHE A 25 -12.75 4.72 2.16
C PHE A 25 -12.98 4.81 3.69
N SER A 26 -12.01 4.46 4.53
CA SER A 26 -12.12 4.35 5.99
C SER A 26 -10.86 4.88 6.70
N ASP A 27 -10.13 5.75 6.01
CA ASP A 27 -8.75 6.13 6.29
C ASP A 27 -8.49 6.68 7.69
N ARG A 28 -9.31 7.62 8.17
CA ARG A 28 -9.12 8.17 9.52
C ARG A 28 -9.37 7.14 10.60
N ASP A 29 -10.35 6.27 10.41
CA ASP A 29 -10.73 5.29 11.41
C ASP A 29 -9.73 4.13 11.41
N VAL A 30 -9.25 3.69 10.25
CA VAL A 30 -8.18 2.69 10.13
C VAL A 30 -6.87 3.21 10.71
N ILE A 31 -6.47 4.46 10.41
CA ILE A 31 -5.25 5.05 10.97
C ILE A 31 -5.38 5.19 12.50
N LYS A 32 -6.49 5.74 13.02
CA LYS A 32 -6.71 5.85 14.46
C LYS A 32 -6.72 4.50 15.16
N MET A 33 -7.44 3.52 14.63
CA MET A 33 -7.46 2.16 15.17
C MET A 33 -6.06 1.55 15.15
N THR A 34 -5.27 1.80 14.10
CA THR A 34 -3.89 1.32 14.01
C THR A 34 -3.01 2.01 15.06
N GLU A 35 -3.05 3.34 15.18
CA GLU A 35 -2.31 4.08 16.21
C GLU A 35 -2.66 3.62 17.63
N GLU A 36 -3.94 3.38 17.91
CA GLU A 36 -4.40 2.83 19.19
C GLU A 36 -3.84 1.42 19.43
N GLN A 37 -3.85 0.55 18.42
CA GLN A 37 -3.24 -0.79 18.52
C GLN A 37 -1.75 -0.73 18.87
N PHE A 38 -0.99 0.21 18.28
CA PHE A 38 0.42 0.40 18.62
C PHE A 38 0.63 0.98 20.02
N LYS A 39 -0.25 1.89 20.47
CA LYS A 39 -0.22 2.45 21.83
C LYS A 39 -0.57 1.41 22.89
N GLU A 40 -1.50 0.51 22.59
CA GLU A 40 -1.94 -0.56 23.48
C GLU A 40 -1.06 -1.83 23.41
N GLY A 41 -0.04 -1.87 22.53
CA GLY A 41 0.83 -3.03 22.36
C GLY A 41 0.15 -4.25 21.72
N LYS A 42 -0.96 -4.01 20.99
CA LYS A 42 -1.76 -5.03 20.30
C LYS A 42 -1.43 -5.16 18.81
N ALA A 43 -0.50 -4.35 18.30
CA ALA A 43 -0.03 -4.47 16.93
C ALA A 43 0.73 -5.79 16.71
N ASP A 44 1.00 -6.12 15.45
CA ASP A 44 1.88 -7.23 15.11
C ASP A 44 3.21 -7.13 15.90
N PRO A 45 3.70 -8.22 16.52
CA PRO A 45 4.87 -8.16 17.40
C PRO A 45 6.15 -7.63 16.73
N GLU A 46 6.32 -7.86 15.43
CA GLU A 46 7.48 -7.35 14.68
C GLU A 46 7.34 -5.84 14.48
N LEU A 47 6.16 -5.38 14.05
CA LEU A 47 5.88 -3.96 13.89
C LEU A 47 5.93 -3.19 15.21
N GLN A 48 5.43 -3.78 16.31
CA GLN A 48 5.47 -3.15 17.64
C GLN A 48 6.91 -2.88 18.09
N ARG A 49 7.82 -3.85 17.89
CA ARG A 49 9.25 -3.68 18.21
C ARG A 49 9.87 -2.52 17.42
N ILE A 50 9.50 -2.39 16.15
CA ILE A 50 9.99 -1.31 15.28
C ILE A 50 9.44 0.04 15.75
N TYR A 51 8.15 0.09 16.10
CA TYR A 51 7.51 1.28 16.66
C TYR A 51 8.22 1.73 17.95
N ASP A 52 8.45 0.81 18.89
CA ASP A 52 9.12 1.09 20.15
C ASP A 52 10.58 1.55 19.93
N ALA A 53 11.29 0.94 18.99
CA ALA A 53 12.65 1.34 18.64
C ALA A 53 12.68 2.76 18.06
N LEU A 54 11.74 3.11 17.17
CA LEU A 54 11.64 4.45 16.59
C LEU A 54 11.26 5.50 17.65
N LYS A 55 10.41 5.12 18.61
CA LYS A 55 10.02 5.97 19.75
C LYS A 55 11.19 6.25 20.71
N GLN A 56 12.10 5.30 20.89
CA GLN A 56 13.27 5.45 21.76
C GLN A 56 14.43 6.24 21.12
N CYS A 57 14.37 6.48 19.80
CA CYS A 57 15.41 7.19 19.04
C CYS A 57 15.41 8.73 19.28
N THR A 58 15.36 9.17 20.53
CA THR A 58 15.23 10.57 20.94
C THR A 58 16.49 11.00 21.69
N ASN A 59 17.04 12.20 21.44
CA ASN A 59 18.24 12.63 22.19
C ASN A 59 17.90 13.03 23.63
N ALA A 60 18.89 12.92 24.52
CA ALA A 60 18.83 13.49 25.86
C ALA A 60 18.63 15.02 25.86
N GLU A 61 19.05 15.71 24.79
CA GLU A 61 18.94 17.17 24.60
C GLU A 61 17.55 17.64 24.16
N ASP A 62 16.72 16.74 23.61
CA ASP A 62 15.38 17.04 23.11
C ASP A 62 14.30 17.05 24.21
N LYS A 63 14.69 16.80 25.47
CA LYS A 63 13.79 16.81 26.64
C LYS A 63 13.31 18.22 27.06
N LYS A 64 13.65 19.27 26.31
CA LYS A 64 13.46 20.67 26.70
C LYS A 64 12.40 21.46 25.91
N THR A 65 11.68 20.84 25.00
CA THR A 65 10.54 21.51 24.34
C THR A 65 9.24 20.87 24.76
N ASP A 66 8.28 21.71 25.17
CA ASP A 66 6.89 21.39 25.53
C ASP A 66 6.08 20.83 24.33
N GLN A 67 6.63 19.86 23.60
CA GLN A 67 5.99 19.24 22.44
C GLN A 67 5.46 17.87 22.85
N PRO A 68 4.13 17.62 22.75
CA PRO A 68 3.46 16.69 23.68
C PRO A 68 3.56 15.20 23.32
N ASP A 69 4.26 14.84 22.24
CA ASP A 69 4.21 13.48 21.71
C ASP A 69 5.50 13.23 20.91
N ASN A 70 6.32 12.29 21.38
CA ASN A 70 7.51 11.78 20.68
C ASN A 70 7.21 10.43 20.01
N ASN A 71 5.92 10.13 19.80
CA ASN A 71 5.47 8.90 19.20
C ASN A 71 5.73 8.95 17.68
N PRO A 72 6.18 7.83 17.10
CA PRO A 72 6.23 7.69 15.66
C PRO A 72 4.85 7.90 15.03
N LYS A 73 4.80 8.64 13.92
CA LYS A 73 3.59 8.79 13.11
C LYS A 73 3.37 7.52 12.30
N ILE A 74 2.13 7.04 12.24
CA ILE A 74 1.78 5.83 11.50
C ILE A 74 0.91 6.22 10.30
N GLU A 75 1.24 5.67 9.14
CA GLU A 75 0.46 5.81 7.92
C GLU A 75 0.12 4.41 7.40
N VAL A 76 -1.13 4.21 6.98
CA VAL A 76 -1.58 2.97 6.36
C VAL A 76 -1.91 3.29 4.90
N LEU A 77 -1.28 2.58 3.98
CA LEU A 77 -1.40 2.80 2.55
C LEU A 77 -1.91 1.54 1.86
N SER A 78 -2.89 1.69 0.98
CA SER A 78 -3.34 0.68 0.02
C SER A 78 -2.41 0.66 -1.20
N ALA A 79 -2.07 -0.53 -1.65
CA ALA A 79 -1.43 -0.76 -2.94
C ALA A 79 -1.96 -2.02 -3.63
N LEU A 80 -1.71 -2.09 -4.93
CA LEU A 80 -1.96 -3.27 -5.75
C LEU A 80 -0.83 -4.29 -5.58
N TYR A 81 -1.22 -5.55 -5.45
CA TYR A 81 -0.29 -6.68 -5.41
C TYR A 81 -0.70 -7.74 -6.43
N TYR A 82 0.31 -8.39 -7.00
CA TYR A 82 0.14 -9.59 -7.81
C TYR A 82 0.72 -10.79 -7.08
N CYS A 83 -0.10 -11.83 -6.88
CA CYS A 83 0.37 -13.09 -6.31
C CYS A 83 0.76 -14.06 -7.43
N SER A 84 2.04 -14.41 -7.51
CA SER A 84 2.52 -15.41 -8.50
C SER A 84 2.00 -16.83 -8.24
N ALA A 85 1.67 -17.16 -7.00
CA ALA A 85 1.16 -18.49 -6.65
C ALA A 85 -0.32 -18.67 -7.01
N CYS A 86 -1.14 -17.63 -6.81
CA CYS A 86 -2.55 -17.63 -7.19
C CYS A 86 -2.76 -17.18 -8.64
N ASN A 87 -1.74 -16.56 -9.24
CA ASN A 87 -1.84 -15.84 -10.50
C ASN A 87 -3.04 -14.89 -10.51
N ASP A 88 -3.15 -14.02 -9.51
CA ASP A 88 -4.27 -13.06 -9.39
C ASP A 88 -3.84 -11.77 -8.70
N TYR A 89 -4.61 -10.71 -8.90
CA TYR A 89 -4.43 -9.39 -8.30
C TYR A 89 -5.23 -9.24 -7.01
N PHE A 90 -4.71 -8.45 -6.07
CA PHE A 90 -5.42 -8.06 -4.87
C PHE A 90 -4.96 -6.70 -4.35
N ASN A 91 -5.83 -6.01 -3.61
CA ASN A 91 -5.45 -4.81 -2.85
C ASN A 91 -4.93 -5.24 -1.49
N GLY A 92 -3.82 -4.65 -1.05
CA GLY A 92 -3.23 -4.90 0.25
C GLY A 92 -2.83 -3.60 0.93
N ASN A 93 -2.99 -3.55 2.26
CA ASN A 93 -2.60 -2.40 3.07
C ASN A 93 -1.23 -2.64 3.71
N TYR A 94 -0.31 -1.70 3.53
CA TYR A 94 0.99 -1.70 4.21
C TYR A 94 1.12 -0.50 5.14
N VAL A 95 1.91 -0.67 6.19
CA VAL A 95 2.13 0.37 7.21
C VAL A 95 3.46 1.06 6.96
N ILE A 96 3.46 2.38 7.01
CA ILE A 96 4.65 3.21 7.14
C ILE A 96 4.70 3.77 8.55
N ILE A 97 5.84 3.62 9.22
CA ILE A 97 6.07 4.19 10.55
C ILE A 97 7.19 5.23 10.42
N HIS A 98 6.83 6.49 10.60
CA HIS A 98 7.76 7.61 10.58
C HIS A 98 8.23 7.91 12.00
N GLY A 99 9.48 7.58 12.28
CA GLY A 99 10.17 8.07 13.46
C GLY A 99 11.02 9.30 13.14
N ARG A 100 11.54 9.95 14.18
CA ARG A 100 12.39 11.14 14.03
C ARG A 100 13.68 10.88 13.23
N ARG A 101 14.23 9.66 13.31
CA ARG A 101 15.53 9.29 12.72
C ARG A 101 15.45 8.31 11.56
N GLY A 102 14.25 7.94 11.14
CA GLY A 102 14.09 6.91 10.12
C GLY A 102 12.63 6.63 9.83
N THR A 103 12.40 6.01 8.69
CA THR A 103 11.08 5.56 8.27
C THR A 103 11.16 4.06 8.03
N PHE A 104 10.22 3.32 8.60
CA PHE A 104 10.01 1.91 8.30
C PHE A 104 8.84 1.75 7.33
N THR A 105 8.95 0.84 6.38
CA THR A 105 7.88 0.50 5.42
C THR A 105 7.63 -1.01 5.45
N GLY A 106 6.43 -1.42 5.85
CA GLY A 106 6.00 -2.82 5.91
C GLY A 106 5.71 -3.39 4.53
N LYS A 107 6.74 -3.68 3.73
CA LYS A 107 6.58 -4.05 2.31
C LYS A 107 5.97 -5.44 2.05
N SER A 108 5.97 -6.35 3.03
CA SER A 108 5.59 -7.74 2.81
C SER A 108 4.17 -8.04 3.33
N ILE A 109 3.20 -8.10 2.42
CA ILE A 109 1.83 -8.51 2.73
C ILE A 109 1.62 -9.95 2.24
N PRO A 110 1.13 -10.88 3.07
CA PRO A 110 0.76 -12.22 2.61
C PRO A 110 -0.44 -12.14 1.66
N CYS A 111 -0.44 -12.93 0.60
CA CYS A 111 -1.61 -13.04 -0.27
C CYS A 111 -2.83 -13.51 0.55
N PRO A 112 -3.99 -12.82 0.50
CA PRO A 112 -5.17 -13.18 1.29
C PRO A 112 -5.76 -14.54 0.90
N VAL A 113 -5.45 -15.03 -0.32
CA VAL A 113 -5.98 -16.30 -0.83
C VAL A 113 -5.11 -17.49 -0.42
N CYS A 114 -3.78 -17.38 -0.56
CA CYS A 114 -2.87 -18.51 -0.31
C CYS A 114 -1.94 -18.34 0.90
N GLY A 115 -1.94 -17.19 1.56
CA GLY A 115 -1.10 -16.88 2.72
C GLY A 115 0.40 -16.69 2.42
N LYS A 116 0.85 -16.91 1.17
CA LYS A 116 2.26 -16.80 0.79
C LYS A 116 2.71 -15.34 0.70
N ARG A 117 3.93 -15.05 1.16
CA ARG A 117 4.57 -13.72 1.11
C ARG A 117 5.22 -13.39 -0.25
N HIS A 118 4.96 -14.17 -1.31
CA HIS A 118 5.49 -13.94 -2.68
C HIS A 118 4.58 -13.02 -3.50
N ALA A 119 4.02 -11.99 -2.87
CA ALA A 119 3.24 -10.99 -3.57
C ALA A 119 4.17 -9.88 -4.08
N ILE A 120 4.10 -9.58 -5.37
CA ILE A 120 4.85 -8.47 -5.98
C ILE A 120 3.97 -7.23 -5.85
N GLN A 121 4.45 -6.22 -5.15
CA GLN A 121 3.80 -4.91 -5.13
C GLN A 121 3.95 -4.28 -6.51
N ILE A 122 2.84 -3.84 -7.08
CA ILE A 122 2.78 -3.08 -8.32
C ILE A 122 2.62 -1.62 -7.91
N SER A 123 3.52 -0.75 -8.34
CA SER A 123 3.41 0.67 -8.03
C SER A 123 2.38 1.36 -8.93
N GLU A 124 1.85 2.49 -8.50
CA GLU A 124 0.93 3.29 -9.31
C GLU A 124 1.59 3.73 -10.63
N GLN A 125 2.92 3.94 -10.62
CA GLN A 125 3.70 4.29 -11.80
C GLN A 125 3.74 3.15 -12.83
N ASP A 126 3.74 1.89 -12.38
CA ASP A 126 3.74 0.71 -13.26
C ASP A 126 2.39 0.53 -13.99
N MET A 127 1.32 1.18 -13.49
CA MET A 127 0.02 1.19 -14.15
C MET A 127 -0.10 2.27 -15.24
N ASN A 128 0.83 3.23 -15.29
CA ASN A 128 0.75 4.29 -16.28
C ASN A 128 0.96 3.71 -17.70
N PRO A 129 0.13 4.12 -18.68
CA PRO A 129 0.26 3.65 -20.05
C PRO A 129 1.59 4.13 -20.64
N VAL A 130 2.35 3.22 -21.26
CA VAL A 130 3.54 3.62 -22.01
C VAL A 130 3.12 4.27 -23.32
N ILE A 131 3.57 5.50 -23.52
CA ILE A 131 3.47 6.23 -24.78
C ILE A 131 4.55 5.65 -25.69
N ASP A 132 4.17 5.05 -26.82
CA ASP A 132 5.14 4.71 -27.86
C ASP A 132 5.41 5.90 -28.80
N ASP A 133 6.49 5.82 -29.59
CA ASP A 133 6.95 6.89 -30.48
C ASP A 133 5.92 7.29 -31.56
N SER A 134 4.82 6.53 -31.69
CA SER A 134 3.70 6.81 -32.60
C SER A 134 2.53 7.56 -31.94
N GLY A 135 2.64 7.89 -30.64
CA GLY A 135 1.58 8.56 -29.88
C GLY A 135 0.37 7.67 -29.58
N MET A 136 0.43 6.37 -29.89
CA MET A 136 -0.60 5.40 -29.51
C MET A 136 -0.34 4.91 -28.08
N LYS A 137 -1.32 5.12 -27.20
CA LYS A 137 -1.31 4.62 -25.82
C LYS A 137 -1.35 3.08 -25.86
N ARG A 138 -0.23 2.40 -25.61
CA ARG A 138 -0.25 0.94 -25.47
C ARG A 138 -0.95 0.53 -24.18
N LYS A 139 -1.54 -0.68 -24.23
CA LYS A 139 -2.09 -1.44 -23.12
C LYS A 139 -1.10 -1.48 -21.95
N SER A 140 -1.56 -1.49 -20.70
CA SER A 140 -0.63 -1.54 -19.55
C SER A 140 0.22 -2.81 -19.60
N TRP A 141 1.40 -2.81 -18.96
CA TRP A 141 2.24 -4.01 -18.86
C TRP A 141 1.59 -5.13 -18.03
N LEU A 142 0.48 -4.83 -17.34
CA LEU A 142 -0.20 -5.77 -16.48
C LEU A 142 -0.94 -6.81 -17.33
N ARG A 143 -0.70 -8.07 -16.98
CA ARG A 143 -1.28 -9.24 -17.64
C ARG A 143 -2.58 -9.66 -16.99
N CYS A 144 -3.55 -10.07 -17.78
CA CYS A 144 -4.77 -10.64 -17.27
C CYS A 144 -4.46 -11.99 -16.60
N PRO A 145 -4.88 -12.21 -15.35
CA PRO A 145 -4.63 -13.46 -14.65
C PRO A 145 -5.33 -14.67 -15.30
N ARG A 146 -6.38 -14.43 -16.09
CA ARG A 146 -7.22 -15.47 -16.69
C ARG A 146 -6.76 -15.90 -18.08
N CYS A 147 -6.39 -14.95 -18.94
CA CYS A 147 -6.04 -15.24 -20.33
C CYS A 147 -4.66 -14.72 -20.77
N ASN A 148 -3.91 -14.08 -19.86
CA ASN A 148 -2.59 -13.51 -20.11
C ASN A 148 -2.52 -12.42 -21.22
N ASP A 149 -3.66 -11.94 -21.73
CA ASP A 149 -3.70 -10.73 -22.55
C ASP A 149 -3.45 -9.50 -21.66
N TYR A 150 -3.19 -8.35 -22.25
CA TYR A 150 -2.94 -7.12 -21.50
C TYR A 150 -4.23 -6.54 -20.91
N MET A 151 -4.08 -5.89 -19.76
CA MET A 151 -5.15 -5.17 -19.09
C MET A 151 -5.30 -3.76 -19.67
N ILE A 152 -6.54 -3.31 -19.79
CA ILE A 152 -6.91 -1.92 -20.05
C ILE A 152 -7.11 -1.26 -18.68
N ILE A 153 -6.39 -0.18 -18.42
CA ILE A 153 -6.46 0.55 -17.15
C ILE A 153 -7.07 1.93 -17.41
N LYS A 154 -8.03 2.32 -16.56
CA LYS A 154 -8.65 3.64 -16.58
C LYS A 154 -8.65 4.22 -15.17
N PRO A 155 -8.26 5.49 -14.97
CA PRO A 155 -8.51 6.17 -13.70
C PRO A 155 -10.02 6.33 -13.53
N GLU A 156 -10.56 5.91 -12.38
CA GLU A 156 -11.99 6.06 -12.04
C GLU A 156 -12.22 7.24 -11.11
N GLY A 157 -11.26 7.54 -10.22
CA GLY A 157 -11.40 8.67 -9.31
C GLY A 157 -10.31 8.76 -8.26
N ILE A 158 -10.50 9.73 -7.37
CA ILE A 158 -9.69 9.98 -6.19
C ILE A 158 -10.63 9.87 -4.98
N TYR A 159 -10.13 9.35 -3.87
CA TYR A 159 -10.84 9.33 -2.59
C TYR A 159 -9.99 9.99 -1.50
N ASP A 160 -10.65 10.57 -0.50
CA ASP A 160 -10.00 11.33 0.57
C ASP A 160 -9.61 10.47 1.76
#